data_AF-A0A1Q3B4H7-F1
#
_entry.id   AF-A0A1Q3B4H7-F1
#
_cell.length_a   1.000
_cell.length_b   1.000
_cell.length_c   1.000
_cell.angle_alpha   90.00
_cell.angle_beta   90.00
_cell.angle_gamma   90.00
#
_symmetry.space_group_name_H-M   'P 1'
#
loop_
_entity.id
_entity.type
_entity.pdbx_description
1 polymer ?
#
loop_
_entity_poly.entity_id
_entity_poly.type
_entity_poly.pdbx_seq_one_letter_code
_entity_poly.pdbx_strand_id
1 'polypeptide(L)'
;MARDCPRGQKTAPTGPARGSGSVTGWSQWRDTGKGIVKGRVFILAQTEVPESTSVVRGTVYVYDFSARVLMDSGASHSFIVSHFASCLNVSPDCMPYVLDVSTPTGTSMYTDSVYRGYEISMAGVPVYADLIVLPIKDFDVILGLD
;
A
#
# COMPACT_ATOMS: atom_id res chain seq x y z
N MET A 1 10.82 -21.63 6.86
CA MET A 1 10.70 -21.79 5.39
C MET A 1 9.89 -20.59 4.93
N ALA A 2 10.41 -19.75 4.04
CA ALA A 2 9.70 -18.55 3.56
C ALA A 2 8.40 -18.93 2.83
N ARG A 3 7.32 -18.18 3.06
CA ARG A 3 6.03 -18.39 2.38
C ARG A 3 5.82 -17.30 1.33
N ASP A 4 5.42 -17.68 0.13
CA ASP A 4 4.96 -16.69 -0.86
C ASP A 4 3.46 -16.45 -0.70
N CYS A 5 3.07 -15.17 -0.75
CA CYS A 5 1.67 -14.79 -0.89
C CYS A 5 1.15 -15.15 -2.30
N PRO A 6 0.06 -15.92 -2.44
CA PRO A 6 -0.50 -16.23 -3.75
C PRO A 6 -0.99 -14.95 -4.43
N ARG A 7 -0.35 -14.60 -5.56
CA ARG A 7 -0.78 -13.48 -6.41
C ARG A 7 -1.97 -13.94 -7.25
N GLY A 8 -3.15 -13.36 -7.02
CA GLY A 8 -4.34 -13.68 -7.81
C GLY A 8 -4.13 -13.39 -9.30
N GLN A 9 -3.98 -14.44 -10.11
CA GLN A 9 -4.06 -14.34 -11.56
C GLN A 9 -5.54 -14.16 -11.94
N LYS A 10 -5.91 -12.98 -12.46
CA LYS A 10 -7.18 -12.83 -13.15
C LYS A 10 -7.06 -13.47 -14.54
N THR A 11 -7.61 -14.66 -14.72
CA THR A 11 -8.03 -15.17 -16.03
C THR A 11 -9.35 -14.48 -16.40
N ALA A 12 -9.35 -13.73 -17.50
CA ALA A 12 -10.55 -13.09 -18.04
C ALA A 12 -11.30 -14.05 -18.98
N PRO A 13 -12.65 -14.09 -18.93
CA PRO A 13 -13.47 -14.45 -20.07
C PRO A 13 -14.06 -13.18 -20.72
N THR A 14 -13.89 -13.10 -22.04
CA THR A 14 -14.42 -12.06 -22.93
C THR A 14 -15.94 -12.21 -23.10
N GLY A 15 -16.70 -11.12 -22.93
CA GLY A 15 -18.12 -11.00 -23.30
C GLY A 15 -18.55 -9.52 -23.30
N PRO A 16 -19.46 -9.07 -24.23
CA PRO A 16 -19.52 -7.67 -24.65
C PRO A 16 -20.44 -6.76 -23.81
N ALA A 17 -20.23 -5.46 -24.01
CA ALA A 17 -20.71 -4.32 -23.24
C ALA A 17 -22.22 -4.01 -23.31
N ARG A 18 -22.79 -3.51 -22.21
CA ARG A 18 -23.59 -2.26 -22.15
C ARG A 18 -24.03 -1.94 -20.72
N GLY A 19 -23.90 -0.68 -20.31
CA GLY A 19 -24.51 -0.18 -19.08
C GLY A 19 -23.91 1.15 -18.65
N SER A 20 -24.52 2.26 -19.11
CA SER A 20 -24.34 3.58 -18.52
C SER A 20 -24.84 3.54 -17.07
N GLY A 21 -24.00 3.95 -16.12
CA GLY A 21 -24.33 3.97 -14.70
C GLY A 21 -23.32 4.80 -13.94
N SER A 22 -23.65 6.07 -13.73
CA SER A 22 -23.00 6.96 -12.77
C SER A 22 -23.07 6.36 -11.36
N VAL A 23 -21.94 6.24 -10.65
CA VAL A 23 -21.76 6.17 -9.18
C VAL A 23 -20.27 5.81 -8.93
N THR A 24 -19.49 6.24 -7.95
CA THR A 24 -19.64 7.00 -6.70
C THR A 24 -18.20 7.13 -6.17
N GLY A 25 -17.69 8.34 -5.91
CA GLY A 25 -16.35 8.50 -5.32
C GLY A 25 -16.22 9.62 -4.30
N TRP A 26 -17.25 10.46 -4.15
CA TRP A 26 -17.20 11.61 -3.25
C TRP A 26 -18.25 11.61 -2.13
N SER A 27 -19.32 10.83 -2.25
CA SER A 27 -20.40 10.84 -1.26
C SER A 27 -20.10 9.98 -0.03
N GLN A 28 -19.52 8.79 -0.21
CA GLN A 28 -19.43 7.81 0.88
C GLN A 28 -18.58 8.27 2.08
N TRP A 29 -17.50 9.02 1.83
CA TRP A 29 -16.57 9.43 2.91
C TRP A 29 -16.98 10.74 3.60
N ARG A 30 -17.76 11.60 2.93
CA ARG A 30 -18.27 12.86 3.51
C ARG A 30 -19.24 12.62 4.68
N ASP A 31 -19.87 11.46 4.74
CA ASP A 31 -20.86 11.11 5.77
C ASP A 31 -20.28 10.39 7.01
N THR A 32 -18.97 10.10 7.05
CA THR A 32 -18.35 9.31 8.15
C THR A 32 -18.08 10.12 9.42
N GLY A 33 -18.18 11.45 9.38
CA GLY A 33 -17.82 12.35 10.49
C GLY A 33 -16.31 12.40 10.85
N LYS A 34 -15.47 11.60 10.19
CA LYS A 34 -14.01 11.58 10.37
C LYS A 34 -13.33 12.73 9.62
N GLY A 35 -12.32 13.33 10.24
CA GLY A 35 -11.43 14.30 9.57
C GLY A 35 -10.55 13.64 8.50
N ILE A 36 -10.09 14.43 7.52
CA ILE A 36 -9.17 13.97 6.47
C ILE A 36 -7.76 14.49 6.76
N VAL A 37 -6.77 13.61 6.75
CA VAL A 37 -5.33 13.90 6.90
C VAL A 37 -4.63 13.59 5.57
N LYS A 38 -3.56 14.30 5.21
CA LYS A 38 -2.82 14.08 3.95
C LYS A 38 -1.58 13.22 4.14
N GLY A 39 -1.37 12.26 3.24
CA GLY A 39 -0.17 11.44 3.09
C GLY A 39 0.37 11.47 1.66
N ARG A 40 1.62 11.05 1.45
CA ARG A 40 2.27 11.01 0.13
C ARG A 40 3.07 9.73 -0.06
N VAL A 41 3.12 9.24 -1.30
CA VAL A 41 3.93 8.09 -1.74
C VAL A 41 4.68 8.47 -3.02
N PHE A 42 5.96 8.10 -3.14
CA PHE A 42 6.74 8.23 -4.37
C PHE A 42 7.06 6.85 -5.00
N ILE A 43 6.13 6.31 -5.78
CA ILE A 43 6.42 5.16 -6.66
C ILE A 43 7.13 5.64 -7.93
N LEU A 44 8.47 5.64 -7.93
CA LEU A 44 9.25 5.85 -9.16
C LEU A 44 9.23 4.57 -9.99
N ALA A 45 8.48 4.60 -11.09
CA ALA A 45 8.49 3.55 -12.10
C ALA A 45 9.70 3.75 -13.03
N GLN A 46 10.76 2.95 -12.80
CA GLN A 46 11.86 2.53 -13.71
C GLN A 46 12.61 3.52 -14.62
N THR A 47 12.24 4.79 -14.77
CA THR A 47 12.99 5.68 -15.65
C THR A 47 13.13 7.05 -15.00
N GLU A 48 14.39 7.40 -14.73
CA GLU A 48 14.87 8.72 -14.31
C GLU A 48 14.75 9.05 -12.81
N VAL A 49 15.77 8.61 -12.05
CA VAL A 49 16.06 9.10 -10.70
C VAL A 49 17.05 10.28 -10.82
N PRO A 50 16.70 11.49 -10.36
CA PRO A 50 17.69 12.49 -9.98
C PRO A 50 18.51 11.93 -8.79
N GLU A 51 19.83 12.13 -8.79
CA GLU A 51 20.84 11.61 -7.84
C GLU A 51 20.54 11.76 -6.32
N SER A 52 19.46 12.45 -5.94
CA SER A 52 19.13 12.81 -4.55
C SER A 52 18.01 11.99 -3.89
N THR A 53 17.41 11.01 -4.55
CA THR A 53 16.37 10.14 -3.92
C THR A 53 16.88 8.70 -3.79
N SER A 54 17.24 8.28 -2.56
CA SER A 54 17.77 6.93 -2.30
C SER A 54 16.63 5.91 -2.24
N VAL A 55 16.04 5.61 -3.39
CA VAL A 55 15.00 4.58 -3.48
C VAL A 55 15.68 3.21 -3.58
N VAL A 56 15.50 2.37 -2.55
CA VAL A 56 16.09 1.01 -2.51
C VAL A 56 15.00 -0.03 -2.65
N ARG A 57 15.10 -0.88 -3.67
CA ARG A 57 14.22 -2.04 -3.87
C ARG A 57 14.82 -3.28 -3.24
N GLY A 58 14.00 -4.11 -2.63
CA GLY A 58 14.48 -5.35 -2.01
C GLY A 58 13.39 -6.38 -1.77
N THR A 59 13.74 -7.38 -0.96
CA THR A 59 12.80 -8.35 -0.39
C THR A 59 12.90 -8.29 1.13
N VAL A 60 11.76 -8.26 1.80
CA VAL A 60 11.63 -8.33 3.26
C VAL A 60 10.68 -9.45 3.62
N TYR A 61 10.60 -9.77 4.92
CA TYR A 61 9.61 -10.70 5.43
C TYR A 61 8.65 -9.98 6.37
N VAL A 62 7.35 -10.13 6.13
CA VAL A 62 6.32 -9.69 7.08
C VAL A 62 5.76 -10.93 7.75
N TYR A 63 6.04 -11.08 9.05
CA TYR A 63 5.98 -12.34 9.81
C TYR A 63 6.80 -13.48 9.18
N ASP A 64 6.31 -14.08 8.09
CA ASP A 64 6.95 -15.20 7.37
C ASP A 64 6.76 -15.12 5.85
N PHE A 65 6.09 -14.07 5.36
CA PHE A 65 5.77 -13.90 3.95
C PHE A 65 6.80 -13.02 3.26
N SER A 66 7.39 -13.51 2.17
CA SER A 66 8.28 -12.74 1.30
C SER A 66 7.50 -11.62 0.61
N ALA A 67 7.88 -10.39 0.88
CA ALA A 67 7.31 -9.19 0.28
C ALA A 67 8.36 -8.47 -0.57
N ARG A 68 7.98 -8.04 -1.78
CA ARG A 68 8.78 -7.07 -2.53
C ARG A 68 8.61 -5.70 -1.88
N VAL A 69 9.72 -5.12 -1.42
CA VAL A 69 9.73 -3.84 -0.72
C VAL A 69 10.28 -2.71 -1.59
N LEU A 70 9.74 -1.51 -1.37
CA LEU A 70 10.34 -0.24 -1.76
C LEU A 70 10.69 0.53 -0.49
N MET A 71 11.95 0.86 -0.25
CA MET A 71 12.35 1.85 0.75
C MET A 71 12.30 3.23 0.09
N ASP A 72 11.42 4.09 0.58
CA ASP A 72 11.11 5.40 0.00
C ASP A 72 11.20 6.48 1.07
N SER A 73 12.32 7.22 1.10
CA SER A 73 12.47 8.37 1.99
C SER A 73 11.53 9.54 1.68
N GLY A 74 10.84 9.51 0.53
CA GLY A 74 9.80 10.48 0.17
C GLY A 74 8.41 10.07 0.66
N ALA A 75 8.21 8.82 1.07
CA ALA A 75 6.93 8.35 1.59
C ALA A 75 6.72 8.88 3.01
N SER A 76 5.54 9.44 3.28
CA SER A 76 5.24 9.98 4.61
C SER A 76 4.80 8.93 5.62
N HIS A 77 4.47 7.72 5.16
CA HIS A 77 4.07 6.57 5.98
C HIS A 77 4.57 5.29 5.30
N SER A 78 4.49 4.17 6.00
CA SER A 78 4.67 2.86 5.39
C SER A 78 3.34 2.27 4.90
N PHE A 79 3.37 1.53 3.80
CA PHE A 79 2.18 1.03 3.12
C PHE A 79 2.30 -0.46 2.80
N ILE A 80 1.15 -1.14 2.79
CA ILE A 80 1.02 -2.55 2.44
C ILE A 80 -0.09 -2.72 1.41
N VAL A 81 0.15 -3.55 0.41
CA VAL A 81 -0.86 -3.84 -0.61
C VAL A 81 -1.95 -4.75 -0.07
N SER A 82 -3.21 -4.46 -0.41
CA SER A 82 -4.38 -5.17 0.12
C SER A 82 -4.35 -6.69 -0.11
N HIS A 83 -3.83 -7.16 -1.25
CA HIS A 83 -3.72 -8.61 -1.51
C HIS A 83 -2.68 -9.28 -0.62
N PHE A 84 -1.57 -8.62 -0.34
CA PHE A 84 -0.52 -9.17 0.52
C PHE A 84 -0.99 -9.15 1.98
N ALA A 85 -1.65 -8.06 2.39
CA ALA A 85 -2.29 -7.97 3.71
C ALA A 85 -3.26 -9.13 3.99
N SER A 86 -4.00 -9.62 2.98
CA SER A 86 -4.89 -10.77 3.17
C SER A 86 -4.18 -12.07 3.56
N CYS A 87 -2.89 -12.22 3.26
CA CYS A 87 -2.11 -13.40 3.68
C CYS A 87 -1.81 -13.40 5.17
N LEU A 88 -1.78 -12.23 5.81
CA LEU A 88 -1.48 -12.07 7.22
C LEU A 88 -2.60 -12.68 8.08
N ASN A 89 -3.79 -12.87 7.50
CA ASN A 89 -4.93 -13.51 8.15
C ASN A 89 -5.38 -12.80 9.45
N VAL A 90 -5.08 -11.50 9.54
CA VAL A 90 -5.41 -10.57 10.62
C VAL A 90 -6.18 -9.40 10.01
N SER A 91 -7.16 -8.86 10.73
CA SER A 91 -7.90 -7.67 10.31
C SER A 91 -7.11 -6.38 10.62
N PRO A 92 -7.12 -5.37 9.73
CA PRO A 92 -6.53 -4.07 10.03
C PRO A 92 -7.38 -3.31 11.06
N ASP A 93 -6.74 -2.40 11.79
CA ASP A 93 -7.41 -1.43 12.64
C ASP A 93 -7.97 -0.26 11.81
N CYS A 94 -9.04 0.35 12.31
CA CYS A 94 -9.56 1.61 11.77
C CYS A 94 -8.87 2.82 12.41
N MET A 95 -8.28 3.68 11.58
CA MET A 95 -7.72 4.98 11.96
C MET A 95 -8.83 5.97 12.36
N PRO A 96 -8.58 6.93 13.27
CA PRO A 96 -9.57 7.94 13.66
C PRO A 96 -9.82 9.01 12.58
N TYR A 97 -9.04 8.97 11.49
CA TYR A 97 -9.13 9.86 10.34
C TYR A 97 -9.04 9.07 9.04
N VAL A 98 -9.42 9.70 7.94
CA VAL A 98 -9.19 9.19 6.58
C VAL A 98 -7.90 9.79 6.06
N LEU A 99 -6.98 8.95 5.57
CA LEU A 99 -5.75 9.40 4.93
C LEU A 99 -5.99 9.57 3.43
N ASP A 100 -5.78 10.77 2.91
CA ASP A 100 -5.69 11.11 1.49
C ASP A 100 -4.24 10.98 1.02
N VAL A 101 -3.95 9.93 0.26
CA VAL A 101 -2.62 9.58 -0.21
C VAL A 101 -2.48 9.97 -1.68
N SER A 102 -1.63 10.97 -1.95
CA SER A 102 -1.28 11.33 -3.31
C SER A 102 -0.25 10.35 -3.88
N THR A 103 -0.56 9.76 -5.03
CA THR A 103 0.39 8.96 -5.80
C THR A 103 1.15 9.81 -6.81
N PRO A 104 2.31 9.35 -7.33
CA PRO A 104 3.10 10.09 -8.33
C PRO A 104 2.35 10.34 -9.63
N THR A 105 1.35 9.50 -9.93
CA THR A 105 0.49 9.64 -11.11
C THR A 105 -0.51 10.80 -10.98
N GLY A 106 -0.50 11.54 -9.86
CA GLY A 106 -1.44 12.62 -9.57
C GLY A 106 -2.81 12.14 -9.11
N THR A 107 -2.98 10.84 -8.88
CA THR A 107 -4.21 10.26 -8.34
C THR A 107 -4.17 10.19 -6.81
N SER A 108 -5.27 10.54 -6.16
CA SER A 108 -5.46 10.40 -4.72
C SER A 108 -6.15 9.08 -4.37
N MET A 109 -5.68 8.43 -3.32
CA MET A 109 -6.30 7.25 -2.73
C MET A 109 -6.70 7.54 -1.28
N TYR A 110 -7.85 7.04 -0.85
CA TYR A 110 -8.36 7.26 0.49
C TYR A 110 -8.39 5.95 1.27
N THR A 111 -7.89 5.96 2.51
CA THR A 111 -7.92 4.79 3.38
C THR A 111 -7.96 5.20 4.84
N ASP A 112 -8.64 4.42 5.66
CA ASP A 112 -8.61 4.52 7.11
C ASP A 112 -8.15 3.20 7.76
N SER A 113 -7.55 2.29 6.99
CA SER A 113 -7.13 0.96 7.45
C SER A 113 -5.62 0.88 7.68
N VAL A 114 -5.20 0.41 8.85
CA VAL A 114 -3.79 0.30 9.24
C VAL A 114 -3.51 -0.97 10.04
N TYR A 115 -2.35 -1.58 9.84
CA TYR A 115 -1.79 -2.59 10.74
C TYR A 115 -0.71 -1.93 11.60
N ARG A 116 -0.91 -1.88 12.92
CA ARG A 116 -0.02 -1.14 13.82
C ARG A 116 1.11 -2.01 14.37
N GLY A 117 2.31 -1.45 14.44
CA GLY A 117 3.47 -2.09 15.05
C GLY A 117 3.82 -3.46 14.45
N TYR A 118 3.69 -3.61 13.14
CA TYR A 118 3.93 -4.88 12.47
C TYR A 118 5.43 -5.15 12.30
N GLU A 119 5.85 -6.39 12.59
CA GLU A 119 7.23 -6.82 12.45
C GLU A 119 7.58 -7.12 10.98
N ILE A 120 8.70 -6.55 10.55
CA ILE A 120 9.27 -6.67 9.21
C ILE A 120 10.73 -7.07 9.38
N SER A 121 11.09 -8.28 8.93
CA SER A 121 12.47 -8.74 8.97
C SER A 121 13.21 -8.28 7.72
N MET A 122 14.29 -7.53 7.93
CA MET A 122 15.19 -7.01 6.90
C MET A 122 16.59 -7.54 7.16
N ALA A 123 17.11 -8.38 6.25
CA ALA A 123 18.40 -9.04 6.44
C ALA A 123 18.55 -9.78 7.80
N GLY A 124 17.44 -10.33 8.32
CA GLY A 124 17.40 -11.01 9.62
C GLY A 124 17.26 -10.09 10.83
N VAL A 125 17.20 -8.77 10.63
CA VAL A 125 16.98 -7.79 11.69
C VAL A 125 15.49 -7.39 11.71
N PRO A 126 14.80 -7.52 12.85
CA PRO A 126 13.41 -7.09 12.96
C PRO A 126 13.31 -5.57 13.03
N VAL A 127 12.37 -5.01 12.27
CA VAL A 127 11.97 -3.60 12.27
C VAL A 127 10.46 -3.53 12.39
N TYR A 128 9.95 -2.54 13.11
CA TYR A 128 8.51 -2.39 13.36
C TYR A 128 7.98 -1.15 12.65
N ALA A 129 6.85 -1.29 11.95
CA ALA A 129 6.21 -0.19 11.26
C ALA A 129 4.69 -0.26 11.30
N ASP A 130 4.04 0.89 11.27
CA ASP A 130 2.62 1.00 10.98
C ASP A 130 2.41 0.88 9.46
N LEU A 131 1.69 -0.15 9.02
CA LEU A 131 1.47 -0.47 7.62
C LEU A 131 0.06 -0.09 7.18
N ILE A 132 -0.06 1.00 6.42
CA ILE A 132 -1.33 1.51 5.92
C ILE A 132 -1.75 0.75 4.67
N VAL A 133 -3.00 0.31 4.62
CA VAL A 133 -3.50 -0.52 3.51
C VAL A 133 -3.84 0.35 2.30
N LEU A 134 -3.20 0.08 1.16
CA LEU A 134 -3.47 0.77 -0.10
C LEU A 134 -3.40 -0.18 -1.32
N PRO A 135 -4.14 0.09 -2.41
CA PRO A 135 -4.02 -0.65 -3.65
C PRO A 135 -2.80 -0.16 -4.48
N ILE A 136 -1.59 -0.33 -3.93
CA ILE A 136 -0.32 -0.02 -4.61
C ILE A 136 0.01 -1.06 -5.70
N LYS A 137 0.78 -0.64 -6.71
CA LYS A 137 1.27 -1.51 -7.79
C LYS A 137 2.75 -1.79 -7.61
N ASP A 138 3.23 -2.88 -8.22
CA ASP A 138 4.65 -3.25 -8.37
C ASP A 138 5.43 -3.61 -7.09
N PHE A 139 4.91 -3.30 -5.92
CA PHE A 139 5.47 -3.63 -4.62
C PHE A 139 4.38 -4.18 -3.69
N ASP A 140 4.81 -5.01 -2.76
CA ASP A 140 3.94 -5.58 -1.74
C ASP A 140 3.95 -4.71 -0.47
N VAL A 141 5.10 -4.07 -0.19
CA VAL A 141 5.31 -3.13 0.93
C VAL A 141 6.07 -1.90 0.44
N ILE A 142 5.72 -0.71 0.93
CA ILE A 142 6.53 0.51 0.85
C ILE A 142 6.90 0.90 2.27
N LEU A 143 8.19 1.09 2.55
CA LEU A 143 8.68 1.57 3.84
C LEU A 143 9.08 3.02 3.71
N GLY A 144 8.40 3.89 4.46
CA GLY A 144 8.86 5.24 4.70
C GLY A 144 10.08 5.19 5.61
N LEU A 145 11.15 5.88 5.21
CA LEU A 145 12.31 6.11 6.07
C LEU A 145 12.07 7.45 6.76
N ASP A 146 11.48 7.43 7.96
CA ASP A 146 11.29 8.64 8.76
C ASP A 146 12.57 9.09 9.47
#